data_AF-A0A1Q5UF13-F1
#
_entry.id   AF-A0A1Q5UF13-F1
#
_cell.length_a   1.000
_cell.length_b   1.000
_cell.length_c   1.000
_cell.angle_alpha   90.00
_cell.angle_beta   90.00
_cell.angle_gamma   90.00
#
_symmetry.space_group_name_H-M   'P 1'
#
loop_
_entity.id
_entity.type
_entity.pdbx_description
1 polymer ?
#
loop_
_entity_poly.entity_id
_entity_poly.type
_entity_poly.pdbx_seq_one_letter_code
_entity_poly.pdbx_strand_id
1 'polypeptide(L)'
;MEVIEGLMTQSAQLREAAYLSDQSYDRQIRENVASLRHVVSTKSLGAFASNDSLLDHFDPVADSLVYLFLLRAQIQAFQEQSREKVPAALLPPGNLWSRVVSYLRTFDPVPVRYAGQEWRQLIELVAQAAQVVSKA
;
A
#
# COMPACT_ATOMS: atom_id res chain seq x y z
N MET A 1 12.65 -11.06 8.40
CA MET A 1 13.66 -10.03 8.09
C MET A 1 13.87 -9.97 6.57
N GLU A 2 14.15 -11.11 5.92
CA GLU A 2 14.38 -11.24 4.48
C GLU A 2 13.31 -10.63 3.54
N VAL A 3 12.00 -10.78 3.84
CA VAL A 3 10.93 -10.21 2.99
C VAL A 3 10.91 -8.68 3.02
N ILE A 4 11.13 -8.07 4.19
CA ILE A 4 11.14 -6.60 4.33
C ILE A 4 12.36 -6.03 3.63
N GLU A 5 13.55 -6.63 3.83
CA GLU A 5 14.77 -6.24 3.13
C GLU A 5 14.64 -6.38 1.61
N GLY A 6 13.98 -7.45 1.14
CA GLY A 6 13.65 -7.64 -0.27
C GLY A 6 12.76 -6.52 -0.81
N LEU A 7 11.71 -6.13 -0.07
CA LEU A 7 10.82 -5.02 -0.45
C LEU A 7 11.52 -3.66 -0.40
N MET A 8 12.38 -3.41 0.57
CA MET A 8 13.21 -2.20 0.63
C MET A 8 14.16 -2.12 -0.57
N THR A 9 14.83 -3.22 -0.90
CA THR A 9 15.71 -3.32 -2.06
C THR A 9 14.93 -3.08 -3.35
N GLN A 10 13.76 -3.69 -3.48
CA GLN A 10 12.87 -3.50 -4.61
C GLN A 10 12.43 -2.04 -4.74
N SER A 11 12.11 -1.38 -3.61
CA SER A 11 11.75 0.04 -3.61
C SER A 11 12.91 0.93 -4.01
N ALA A 12 14.13 0.65 -3.53
CA ALA A 12 15.33 1.37 -3.95
C ALA A 12 15.58 1.23 -5.47
N GLN A 13 15.44 0.02 -6.02
CA GLN A 13 15.56 -0.21 -7.46
C GLN A 13 14.52 0.56 -8.28
N LEU A 14 13.29 0.69 -7.77
CA LEU A 14 12.24 1.49 -8.41
C LEU A 14 12.57 2.98 -8.42
N ARG A 15 13.20 3.51 -7.37
CA ARG A 15 13.65 4.91 -7.34
C ARG A 15 14.73 5.16 -8.38
N GLU A 16 15.70 4.26 -8.49
CA GLU A 16 16.75 4.35 -9.52
C GLU A 16 16.19 4.21 -10.93
N ALA A 17 15.09 3.47 -11.11
CA ALA A 17 14.41 3.33 -12.39
C ALA A 17 13.96 4.69 -12.98
N ALA A 18 13.73 5.70 -12.13
CA ALA A 18 13.32 7.03 -12.57
C ALA A 18 14.36 7.74 -13.46
N TYR A 19 15.63 7.28 -13.43
CA TYR A 19 16.70 7.80 -14.28
C TYR A 19 16.88 7.04 -15.61
N LEU A 20 16.05 6.02 -15.85
CA LEU A 20 16.08 5.24 -17.10
C LEU A 20 15.33 5.97 -18.21
N SER A 21 15.47 5.47 -19.44
CA SER A 21 14.56 5.86 -20.52
C SER A 21 13.13 5.45 -20.21
N ASP A 22 12.15 6.21 -20.70
CA ASP A 22 10.72 5.96 -20.49
C ASP A 22 10.32 4.50 -20.75
N GLN A 23 10.82 3.89 -21.83
CA GLN A 23 10.52 2.50 -22.17
C GLN A 23 11.07 1.50 -21.13
N SER A 24 12.25 1.76 -20.60
CA SER A 24 12.89 0.90 -19.60
C SER A 24 12.22 1.08 -18.24
N TYR A 25 11.90 2.32 -17.86
CA TYR A 25 11.10 2.63 -16.68
C TYR A 25 9.74 1.90 -16.73
N ASP A 26 9.00 2.04 -17.83
CA ASP A 26 7.70 1.40 -18.04
C ASP A 26 7.75 -0.11 -17.88
N ARG A 27 8.79 -0.74 -18.41
CA ARG A 27 8.99 -2.19 -18.29
C ARG A 27 9.22 -2.58 -16.84
N GLN A 28 10.21 -1.93 -16.21
CA GLN A 28 10.63 -2.27 -14.85
C GLN A 28 9.51 -2.03 -13.85
N ILE A 29 8.77 -0.93 -13.96
CA ILE A 29 7.68 -0.66 -13.02
C ILE A 29 6.52 -1.66 -13.17
N ARG A 30 6.20 -2.11 -14.39
CA ARG A 30 5.17 -3.13 -14.61
C ARG A 30 5.59 -4.49 -14.01
N GLU A 31 6.85 -4.87 -14.17
CA GLU A 31 7.41 -6.08 -13.55
C GLU A 31 7.33 -5.99 -12.03
N ASN A 32 7.67 -4.83 -11.47
CA ASN A 32 7.57 -4.57 -10.04
C ASN A 32 6.12 -4.65 -9.52
N VAL A 33 5.17 -4.04 -10.22
CA VAL A 33 3.73 -4.15 -9.88
C VAL A 33 3.28 -5.60 -9.90
N ALA A 34 3.68 -6.38 -10.91
CA ALA A 34 3.34 -7.80 -10.99
C ALA A 34 3.94 -8.59 -9.82
N SER A 35 5.21 -8.32 -9.47
CA SER A 35 5.88 -8.91 -8.32
C SER A 35 5.17 -8.58 -7.00
N LEU A 36 4.83 -7.30 -6.76
CA LEU A 36 4.15 -6.85 -5.55
C LEU A 36 2.76 -7.48 -5.40
N ARG A 37 2.00 -7.59 -6.50
CA ARG A 37 0.72 -8.33 -6.52
C ARG A 37 0.90 -9.77 -6.09
N HIS A 38 1.93 -10.44 -6.61
CA HIS A 38 2.24 -11.81 -6.26
C HIS A 38 2.56 -11.94 -4.76
N VAL A 39 3.49 -11.13 -4.24
CA VAL A 39 3.91 -11.14 -2.83
C VAL A 39 2.74 -10.90 -1.86
N VAL A 40 1.83 -9.98 -2.19
CA VAL A 40 0.62 -9.72 -1.39
C VAL A 40 -0.36 -10.90 -1.48
N SER A 41 -0.55 -11.48 -2.66
CA SER A 41 -1.50 -12.58 -2.87
C SER A 41 -1.10 -13.89 -2.19
N THR A 42 0.19 -14.19 -2.08
CA THR A 42 0.69 -15.46 -1.52
C THR A 42 0.62 -15.54 0.01
N LYS A 43 0.00 -14.55 0.68
CA LYS A 43 -0.01 -14.38 2.14
C LYS A 43 1.40 -14.40 2.76
N SER A 44 2.46 -14.21 1.97
CA SER A 44 3.83 -14.08 2.45
C SER A 44 3.98 -12.86 3.37
N LEU A 45 3.08 -11.89 3.22
CA LEU A 45 2.94 -10.73 4.09
C LEU A 45 2.02 -10.95 5.29
N GLY A 46 1.31 -12.08 5.44
CA GLY A 46 0.25 -12.24 6.46
C GLY A 46 0.71 -12.04 7.91
N ALA A 47 1.91 -12.50 8.26
CA ALA A 47 2.48 -12.26 9.59
C ALA A 47 2.99 -10.81 9.78
N PHE A 48 3.34 -10.13 8.68
CA PHE A 48 3.85 -8.75 8.69
C PHE A 48 2.73 -7.71 8.57
N ALA A 49 1.64 -8.06 7.89
CA ALA A 49 0.49 -7.19 7.68
C ALA A 49 -0.24 -6.88 8.99
N SER A 50 -0.14 -7.77 9.99
CA SER A 50 -0.61 -7.50 11.36
C SER A 50 0.39 -6.72 12.22
N ASN A 51 1.59 -6.41 11.70
CA ASN A 51 2.58 -5.61 12.41
C ASN A 51 2.39 -4.12 12.09
N ASP A 52 1.96 -3.35 13.10
CA ASP A 52 1.72 -1.92 12.98
C ASP A 52 2.96 -1.09 12.62
N SER A 53 4.17 -1.62 12.86
CA SER A 53 5.43 -0.95 12.53
C SER A 53 5.92 -1.23 11.10
N LEU A 54 5.24 -2.07 10.32
CA LEU A 54 5.71 -2.43 8.98
C LEU A 54 5.82 -1.20 8.08
N LEU A 55 4.80 -0.36 8.08
CA LEU A 55 4.75 0.85 7.26
C LEU A 55 5.77 1.91 7.70
N ASP A 56 6.28 1.86 8.93
CA ASP A 56 7.27 2.84 9.42
C ASP A 56 8.65 2.69 8.76
N HIS A 57 8.86 1.57 8.06
CA HIS A 57 10.07 1.29 7.32
C HIS A 57 10.09 1.89 5.90
N PHE A 58 8.96 2.44 5.44
CA PHE A 58 8.77 2.91 4.08
C PHE A 58 8.28 4.36 4.09
N ASP A 59 8.88 5.19 3.26
CA ASP A 59 8.45 6.57 3.07
C ASP A 59 7.22 6.61 2.15
N PRO A 60 6.09 7.22 2.55
CA PRO A 60 4.86 7.21 1.76
C PRO A 60 4.96 7.95 0.42
N VAL A 61 5.99 8.78 0.23
CA VAL A 61 6.26 9.52 -1.01
C VAL A 61 7.30 8.77 -1.84
N ALA A 62 8.47 8.50 -1.27
CA ALA A 62 9.58 7.89 -1.99
C ALA A 62 9.40 6.38 -2.23
N ASP A 63 8.56 5.70 -1.44
CA ASP A 63 8.19 4.30 -1.61
C ASP A 63 6.72 4.13 -2.02
N SER A 64 6.12 5.15 -2.64
CA SER A 64 4.66 5.24 -2.90
C SER A 64 4.03 3.95 -3.39
N LEU A 65 4.66 3.29 -4.38
CA LEU A 65 4.14 2.04 -4.92
C LEU A 65 4.17 0.92 -3.89
N VAL A 66 5.31 0.66 -3.25
CA VAL A 66 5.44 -0.40 -2.24
C VAL A 66 4.54 -0.11 -1.03
N TYR A 67 4.52 1.15 -0.58
CA TYR A 67 3.67 1.61 0.52
C TYR A 67 2.18 1.35 0.25
N LEU A 68 1.69 1.59 -0.97
CA LEU A 68 0.30 1.28 -1.36
C LEU A 68 -0.04 -0.20 -1.16
N PHE A 69 0.83 -1.10 -1.63
CA PHE A 69 0.61 -2.54 -1.52
C PHE A 69 0.63 -3.01 -0.06
N LEU A 70 1.59 -2.51 0.73
CA LEU A 70 1.70 -2.83 2.15
C LEU A 70 0.52 -2.30 2.96
N LEU A 71 0.11 -1.05 2.71
CA LEU A 71 -1.03 -0.42 3.39
C LEU A 71 -2.31 -1.20 3.13
N ARG A 72 -2.54 -1.62 1.88
CA ARG A 72 -3.68 -2.46 1.54
C ARG A 72 -3.61 -3.84 2.18
N ALA A 73 -2.43 -4.47 2.21
CA ALA A 73 -2.24 -5.75 2.87
C ALA A 73 -2.56 -5.67 4.37
N GLN A 74 -2.13 -4.59 5.03
CA GLN A 74 -2.46 -4.33 6.44
C GLN A 74 -3.96 -4.12 6.64
N ILE A 75 -4.63 -3.30 5.82
CA ILE A 75 -6.09 -3.15 5.89
C ILE A 75 -6.79 -4.50 5.74
N GLN A 76 -6.36 -5.33 4.79
CA GLN A 76 -6.91 -6.67 4.59
C GLN A 76 -6.70 -7.56 5.81
N ALA A 77 -5.54 -7.53 6.46
CA ALA A 77 -5.30 -8.29 7.69
C ALA A 77 -6.26 -7.88 8.82
N PHE A 78 -6.52 -6.58 8.99
CA PHE A 78 -7.49 -6.09 9.97
C PHE A 78 -8.94 -6.49 9.61
N GLN A 79 -9.31 -6.49 8.32
CA GLN A 79 -10.60 -6.99 7.86
C GLN A 79 -10.77 -8.48 8.15
N GLU A 80 -9.74 -9.29 7.89
CA GLU A 80 -9.74 -10.74 8.18
C GLU A 80 -9.85 -11.01 9.68
N GLN A 81 -9.16 -10.23 10.51
CA GLN A 81 -9.17 -10.37 11.97
C GLN A 81 -10.52 -9.95 12.60
N SER A 82 -11.07 -8.81 12.18
CA SER A 82 -12.34 -8.28 12.70
C SER A 82 -13.56 -8.96 12.11
N ARG A 83 -13.42 -9.59 10.92
CA ARG A 83 -14.53 -10.03 10.06
C ARG A 83 -15.45 -8.89 9.61
N GLU A 84 -14.95 -7.65 9.64
CA GLU A 84 -15.66 -6.46 9.20
C GLU A 84 -15.14 -5.98 7.85
N LYS A 85 -16.04 -5.46 7.01
CA LYS A 85 -15.64 -4.81 5.75
C LYS A 85 -14.87 -3.52 5.99
N VAL A 86 -15.20 -2.79 7.05
CA VAL A 86 -14.54 -1.56 7.47
C VAL A 86 -14.12 -1.74 8.92
N PRO A 87 -12.86 -2.12 9.20
CA PRO A 87 -12.40 -2.33 10.56
C PRO A 87 -12.31 -0.99 11.31
N ALA A 88 -12.49 -1.00 12.63
CA ALA A 88 -12.39 0.20 13.47
C ALA A 88 -11.08 1.00 13.29
N ALA A 89 -9.96 0.32 12.99
CA ALA A 89 -8.67 0.95 12.68
C ALA A 89 -8.72 1.90 11.45
N LEU A 90 -9.65 1.66 10.52
CA LEU A 90 -9.88 2.46 9.32
C LEU A 90 -10.95 3.55 9.53
N LEU A 91 -11.65 3.59 10.67
CA LEU A 91 -12.55 4.69 11.02
C LEU A 91 -11.75 5.78 11.74
N PRO A 92 -12.05 7.09 11.58
CA PRO A 92 -11.49 8.13 12.43
C PRO A 92 -11.82 7.89 13.92
N PRO A 93 -10.86 8.02 14.87
CA PRO A 93 -9.47 8.48 14.74
C PRO A 93 -8.44 7.33 14.61
N GLY A 94 -8.83 6.17 14.12
CA GLY A 94 -8.01 4.96 14.00
C GLY A 94 -6.66 5.16 13.32
N ASN A 95 -5.70 4.31 13.69
CA ASN A 95 -4.32 4.39 13.23
C ASN A 95 -4.19 4.29 11.71
N LEU A 96 -4.90 3.34 11.06
CA LEU A 96 -4.88 3.20 9.60
C LEU A 96 -5.57 4.35 8.89
N TRP A 97 -6.64 4.91 9.46
CA TRP A 97 -7.29 6.10 8.88
C TRP A 97 -6.28 7.24 8.67
N SER A 98 -5.51 7.58 9.71
CA SER A 98 -4.51 8.66 9.63
C SER A 98 -3.44 8.40 8.56
N ARG A 99 -2.94 7.15 8.48
CA ARG A 99 -1.94 6.74 7.48
C ARG A 99 -2.49 6.79 6.06
N VAL A 100 -3.72 6.31 5.85
CA VAL A 100 -4.35 6.34 4.52
C VAL A 100 -4.58 7.78 4.06
N VAL A 101 -5.12 8.64 4.93
CA VAL A 101 -5.32 10.06 4.61
C VAL A 101 -3.99 10.76 4.31
N SER A 102 -2.94 10.48 5.09
CA SER A 102 -1.60 11.03 4.85
C SER A 102 -1.04 10.57 3.50
N TYR A 103 -1.11 9.26 3.23
CA TYR A 103 -0.64 8.67 1.98
C TYR A 103 -1.36 9.28 0.77
N LEU A 104 -2.70 9.34 0.79
CA LEU A 104 -3.49 9.91 -0.30
C LEU A 104 -3.22 11.39 -0.60
N ARG A 105 -2.61 12.12 0.35
CA ARG A 105 -2.20 13.52 0.16
C ARG A 105 -0.78 13.68 -0.39
N THR A 106 0.07 12.67 -0.22
CA THR A 106 1.52 12.84 -0.37
C THR A 106 2.17 11.91 -1.38
N PHE A 107 1.51 10.81 -1.76
CA PHE A 107 2.06 9.83 -2.69
C PHE A 107 2.49 10.45 -4.03
N ASP A 108 3.53 9.85 -4.63
CA ASP A 108 3.95 10.12 -6.00
C ASP A 108 2.98 9.44 -7.00
N PRO A 109 2.23 10.21 -7.80
CA PRO A 109 1.29 9.66 -8.76
C PRO A 109 1.96 8.94 -9.94
N VAL A 110 3.23 9.23 -10.26
CA VAL A 110 3.93 8.68 -11.42
C VAL A 110 4.09 7.16 -11.32
N PRO A 111 4.59 6.57 -10.22
CA PRO A 111 4.63 5.12 -10.08
C PRO A 111 3.26 4.52 -9.77
N VAL A 112 2.41 5.22 -9.03
CA VAL A 112 1.10 4.70 -8.60
C VAL A 112 0.11 4.52 -9.76
N ARG A 113 0.26 5.26 -10.86
CA ARG A 113 -0.58 5.08 -12.06
C ARG A 113 -0.55 3.65 -12.63
N TYR A 114 0.54 2.90 -12.41
CA TYR A 114 0.66 1.49 -12.86
C TYR A 114 -0.08 0.51 -11.93
N ALA A 115 -0.43 0.93 -10.72
CA ALA A 115 -1.23 0.20 -9.73
C ALA A 115 -2.62 0.85 -9.55
N GLY A 116 -3.23 1.32 -10.65
CA GLY A 116 -4.48 2.06 -10.60
C GLY A 116 -5.67 1.26 -10.04
N GLN A 117 -5.66 -0.07 -10.14
CA GLN A 117 -6.70 -0.91 -9.52
C GLN A 117 -6.57 -0.88 -7.99
N GLU A 118 -5.36 -1.06 -7.48
CA GLU A 118 -5.07 -1.07 -6.05
C GLU A 118 -5.36 0.28 -5.42
N TRP A 119 -4.94 1.36 -6.09
CA TRP A 119 -5.23 2.72 -5.65
C TRP A 119 -6.74 2.98 -5.60
N ARG A 120 -7.50 2.61 -6.63
CA ARG A 120 -8.97 2.77 -6.64
C ARG A 120 -9.62 2.03 -5.47
N GLN A 121 -9.22 0.79 -5.22
CA GLN A 121 -9.75 0.01 -4.11
C GLN A 121 -9.46 0.65 -2.75
N LEU A 122 -8.30 1.29 -2.58
CA LEU A 122 -8.00 2.06 -1.38
C LEU A 122 -8.95 3.24 -1.20
N ILE A 123 -9.21 4.00 -2.28
CA ILE A 123 -10.17 5.12 -2.26
C ILE A 123 -11.58 4.64 -1.91
N GLU A 124 -12.03 3.54 -2.50
CA GLU A 124 -13.35 2.95 -2.23
C GLU A 124 -13.50 2.56 -0.74
N LEU A 125 -12.45 1.99 -0.14
CA LEU A 125 -12.44 1.65 1.29
C LEU A 125 -12.53 2.89 2.18
N VAL A 126 -11.80 3.95 1.85
CA VAL A 126 -11.86 5.23 2.58
C VAL A 126 -13.25 5.86 2.45
N ALA A 127 -13.85 5.82 1.27
CA ALA A 127 -15.19 6.34 1.04
C ALA A 127 -16.23 5.57 1.88
N GLN A 128 -16.11 4.24 1.96
CA GLN A 128 -16.95 3.41 2.82
C GLN A 128 -16.77 3.78 4.29
N ALA A 129 -15.54 3.92 4.77
CA ALA A 129 -15.25 4.33 6.15
C ALA A 129 -15.82 5.71 6.50
N ALA A 130 -15.65 6.70 5.60
CA ALA A 130 -16.24 8.02 5.77
C ALA A 130 -17.77 7.98 5.81
N GLN A 131 -18.40 7.12 4.98
CA GLN A 131 -19.84 6.96 4.95
C GLN A 131 -20.38 6.34 6.25
N VAL A 132 -19.67 5.37 6.84
CA VAL A 132 -20.04 4.78 8.13
C VAL A 132 -20.07 5.86 9.21
N VAL A 133 -19.04 6.70 9.29
CA VAL A 133 -18.96 7.77 10.29
C VAL A 133 -20.00 8.87 10.05
N SER A 134 -20.26 9.24 8.79
CA SER A 134 -21.25 10.29 8.48
C SER A 134 -22.70 9.87 8.78
N LYS A 135 -22.99 8.58 8.89
CA LYS A 135 -24.33 8.03 9.18
C LYS A 135 -24.53 7.64 10.64
N ALA A 136 -23.46 7.61 11.43
CA ALA A 136 -23.48 7.36 12.86
C ALA A 136 -23.89 8.63 13.61
#